data_AF-A1HLQ8-F1
#
_entry.id   AF-A1HLQ8-F1
#
_cell.length_a   1.000
_cell.length_b   1.000
_cell.length_c   1.000
_cell.angle_alpha   90.00
_cell.angle_beta   90.00
_cell.angle_gamma   90.00
#
_symmetry.space_group_name_H-M   'P 1'
#
loop_
_entity.id
_entity.type
_entity.pdbx_description
1 polymer ?
#
loop_
_entity_poly.entity_id
_entity_poly.type
_entity_poly.pdbx_seq_one_letter_code
_entity_poly.pdbx_strand_id
1 'polypeptide(L)'
;MNCRECAELLYDYLDNELNSLTCRDVENHLAACGACRAQLEEIKASLALYRRHITAVELDEAFTGRVLASLPEPARAMALSRFLVVLGAALLALLVIGMAVVLPVIYPVLAITAELLVNLLPIPGIILAAFPAVKLSSLTVLAFTLIVMTWATRRVILS
;
A
#
# COMPACT_ATOMS: atom_id res chain seq x y z
N MET A 1 6.21 21.28 -27.53
CA MET A 1 6.83 20.49 -28.60
C MET A 1 7.26 21.40 -29.74
N ASN A 2 8.45 21.16 -30.30
CA ASN A 2 8.95 21.87 -31.48
C ASN A 2 8.63 21.12 -32.79
N CYS A 3 8.86 21.75 -33.95
CA CYS A 3 8.52 21.15 -35.24
C CYS A 3 9.31 19.87 -35.56
N ARG A 4 10.55 19.75 -35.05
CA ARG A 4 11.40 18.58 -35.28
C ARG A 4 10.87 17.36 -34.51
N GLU A 5 10.60 17.55 -33.23
CA GLU A 5 9.97 16.54 -32.37
C GLU A 5 8.62 16.11 -32.94
N CYS A 6 7.81 17.08 -33.41
CA CYS A 6 6.52 16.75 -34.04
C CYS A 6 6.71 15.89 -35.28
N ALA A 7 7.66 16.22 -36.17
CA ALA A 7 7.91 15.49 -37.41
C ALA A 7 8.39 14.06 -37.16
N GLU A 8 9.23 13.84 -36.13
CA GLU A 8 9.70 12.52 -35.74
C GLU A 8 8.54 11.62 -35.23
N LEU A 9 7.49 12.21 -34.65
CA LEU A 9 6.34 11.49 -34.07
C LEU A 9 5.14 11.32 -35.02
N LEU A 10 5.16 11.88 -36.25
CA LEU A 10 3.99 11.85 -37.14
C LEU A 10 3.58 10.44 -37.57
N TYR A 11 4.53 9.52 -37.76
CA TYR A 11 4.24 8.14 -38.15
C TYR A 11 3.62 7.35 -36.99
N ASP A 12 4.24 7.40 -35.82
CA ASP A 12 3.69 6.81 -34.58
C ASP A 12 2.30 7.36 -34.26
N TYR A 13 2.06 8.65 -34.53
CA TYR A 13 0.74 9.27 -34.41
C TYR A 13 -0.28 8.67 -35.39
N LEU A 14 0.09 8.46 -36.65
CA LEU A 14 -0.78 7.86 -37.68
C LEU A 14 -1.11 6.39 -37.37
N ASP A 15 -0.16 5.67 -36.80
CA ASP A 15 -0.29 4.25 -36.43
C ASP A 15 -0.97 4.04 -35.07
N ASN A 16 -1.29 5.13 -34.35
CA ASN A 16 -1.87 5.15 -33.00
C ASN A 16 -0.99 4.46 -31.94
N GLU A 17 0.33 4.57 -32.07
CA GLU A 17 1.31 3.97 -31.14
C GLU A 17 1.75 4.94 -30.03
N LEU A 18 1.34 6.21 -30.10
CA LEU A 18 1.63 7.22 -29.07
C LEU A 18 0.78 7.04 -27.81
N ASN A 19 1.38 7.36 -26.65
CA ASN A 19 0.62 7.47 -25.40
C ASN A 19 -0.29 8.72 -25.41
N SER A 20 -1.27 8.77 -24.52
CA SER A 20 -2.28 9.84 -24.51
C SER A 20 -1.72 11.25 -24.31
N LEU A 21 -0.61 11.40 -23.58
CA LEU A 21 0.02 12.70 -23.33
C LEU A 21 0.74 13.20 -24.59
N THR A 22 1.59 12.36 -25.17
CA THR A 22 2.34 12.69 -26.40
C THR A 22 1.42 12.90 -27.60
N CYS A 23 0.35 12.10 -27.73
CA CYS A 23 -0.67 12.29 -28.74
C CYS A 23 -1.30 13.70 -28.64
N ARG A 24 -1.69 14.12 -27.44
CA ARG A 24 -2.26 15.45 -27.21
C ARG A 24 -1.26 16.58 -27.50
N ASP A 25 0.02 16.38 -27.20
CA ASP A 25 1.06 17.36 -27.51
C ASP A 25 1.25 17.53 -29.03
N VAL A 26 1.18 16.42 -29.79
CA VAL A 26 1.17 16.41 -31.26
C VAL A 26 -0.06 17.13 -31.81
N GLU A 27 -1.26 16.82 -31.32
CA GLU A 27 -2.50 17.50 -31.73
C GLU A 27 -2.44 19.01 -31.48
N ASN A 28 -1.98 19.43 -30.30
CA ASN A 28 -1.82 20.84 -29.95
C ASN A 28 -0.82 21.54 -30.89
N HIS A 29 0.28 20.88 -31.24
CA HIS A 29 1.26 21.44 -32.17
C HIS A 29 0.69 21.54 -33.59
N LEU A 30 -0.02 20.52 -34.08
CA LEU A 30 -0.67 20.52 -35.39
C LEU A 30 -1.76 21.60 -35.51
N ALA A 31 -2.43 21.95 -34.40
CA ALA A 31 -3.39 23.05 -34.36
C ALA A 31 -2.71 24.42 -34.55
N ALA A 32 -1.50 24.61 -34.00
CA ALA A 32 -0.76 25.86 -34.04
C ALA A 32 0.21 26.00 -35.23
N CYS A 33 0.69 24.89 -35.81
CA CYS A 33 1.74 24.88 -36.83
C CYS A 33 1.22 24.39 -38.19
N GLY A 34 1.12 25.31 -39.16
CA GLY A 34 0.70 24.98 -40.53
C GLY A 34 1.68 24.08 -41.30
N ALA A 35 2.98 24.19 -41.02
CA ALA A 35 4.01 23.39 -41.70
C ALA A 35 3.93 21.89 -41.33
N CYS A 36 3.82 21.58 -40.04
CA CYS A 36 3.64 20.18 -39.59
C CYS A 36 2.30 19.60 -40.04
N ARG A 37 1.25 20.43 -40.15
CA ARG A 37 -0.03 20.01 -40.72
C ARG A 37 0.09 19.65 -42.21
N ALA A 38 0.81 20.45 -42.99
CA ALA A 38 1.04 20.16 -44.41
C ALA A 38 1.81 18.84 -44.59
N GLN A 39 2.83 18.58 -43.77
CA GLN A 39 3.56 17.31 -43.77
C GLN A 39 2.66 16.12 -43.46
N LEU A 40 1.80 16.23 -42.44
CA LEU A 40 0.85 15.17 -42.10
C LEU A 40 -0.12 14.87 -43.26
N GLU A 41 -0.62 15.91 -43.92
CA GLU A 41 -1.53 15.73 -45.07
C GLU A 41 -0.82 15.12 -46.29
N GLU A 42 0.45 15.45 -46.52
CA GLU A 42 1.28 14.81 -47.56
C GLU A 42 1.44 13.31 -47.31
N ILE A 43 1.76 12.91 -46.07
CA ILE A 43 1.85 11.50 -45.67
C ILE A 43 0.51 10.80 -45.91
N LYS A 44 -0.61 11.38 -45.43
CA LYS A 44 -1.96 10.82 -45.66
C LYS A 44 -2.30 10.68 -47.14
N ALA A 45 -1.93 11.66 -47.98
CA ALA A 45 -2.16 11.62 -49.41
C ALA A 45 -1.41 10.46 -50.07
N SER A 46 -0.14 10.24 -49.70
CA SER A 46 0.65 9.10 -50.18
C SER A 46 0.04 7.75 -49.78
N LEU A 47 -0.40 7.61 -48.53
CA LEU A 47 -1.09 6.41 -48.04
C LEU A 47 -2.41 6.16 -48.77
N ALA A 48 -3.16 7.23 -49.07
CA ALA A 48 -4.41 7.13 -49.83
C ALA A 48 -4.16 6.65 -51.27
N LEU A 49 -3.10 7.12 -51.93
CA LEU A 49 -2.70 6.63 -53.24
C LEU A 49 -2.35 5.14 -53.20
N TYR A 50 -1.55 4.72 -52.21
CA TYR A 50 -1.18 3.32 -52.03
C TYR A 50 -2.40 2.42 -51.83
N ARG A 51 -3.34 2.82 -50.94
CA ARG A 51 -4.59 2.09 -50.69
C ARG A 51 -5.49 1.95 -51.92
N ARG A 52 -5.45 2.90 -52.86
CA ARG A 52 -6.23 2.82 -54.10
C ARG A 52 -5.65 1.86 -55.13
N HIS A 53 -4.33 1.65 -55.12
CA HIS A 53 -3.63 0.83 -56.11
C HIS A 53 -3.36 -0.59 -55.64
N ILE A 54 -3.46 -0.86 -54.34
CA ILE A 54 -3.50 -2.23 -53.84
C ILE A 54 -4.86 -2.83 -54.19
N THR A 55 -4.83 -3.86 -55.02
CA THR A 55 -5.94 -4.80 -55.15
C THR A 55 -6.11 -5.52 -53.82
N ALA A 56 -7.30 -5.40 -53.22
CA ALA A 56 -7.67 -6.26 -52.10
C ALA A 56 -7.48 -7.71 -52.52
N VAL A 57 -6.68 -8.46 -51.75
CA VAL A 57 -6.53 -9.89 -51.96
C VAL A 57 -7.87 -10.52 -51.64
N GLU A 58 -8.53 -11.13 -52.64
CA GLU A 58 -9.71 -11.94 -52.39
C GLU A 58 -9.29 -13.14 -51.53
N LEU A 59 -9.82 -13.18 -50.31
CA LEU A 59 -9.58 -14.26 -49.37
C LEU A 59 -10.61 -15.36 -49.63
N ASP A 60 -10.16 -16.61 -49.54
CA ASP A 60 -11.03 -17.79 -49.51
C ASP A 60 -12.11 -17.65 -48.42
N GLU A 61 -13.35 -18.05 -48.71
CA GLU A 61 -14.50 -17.95 -47.80
C GLU A 61 -14.24 -18.62 -46.45
N ALA A 62 -13.41 -19.68 -46.43
CA ALA A 62 -13.05 -20.39 -45.21
C ALA A 62 -11.94 -19.73 -44.38
N PHE A 63 -11.29 -18.66 -44.87
CA PHE A 63 -10.22 -17.96 -44.15
C PHE A 63 -10.68 -17.43 -42.80
N THR A 64 -11.82 -16.73 -42.78
CA THR A 64 -12.38 -16.15 -41.54
C THR A 64 -12.66 -17.23 -40.50
N GLY A 65 -13.17 -18.40 -40.93
CA GLY A 65 -13.40 -19.54 -40.06
C GLY A 65 -12.12 -20.11 -39.47
N ARG A 66 -11.06 -20.27 -40.28
CA ARG A 66 -9.75 -20.76 -39.80
C ARG A 66 -9.10 -19.80 -38.81
N VAL A 67 -9.20 -18.49 -39.03
CA VAL A 67 -8.66 -17.47 -38.13
C VAL A 67 -9.40 -17.49 -36.79
N LEU A 68 -10.74 -17.48 -36.81
CA LEU A 68 -11.55 -17.52 -35.60
C LEU A 68 -11.32 -18.80 -34.78
N ALA A 69 -11.17 -19.95 -35.44
CA ALA A 69 -10.86 -21.21 -34.78
C ALA A 69 -9.44 -21.27 -34.20
N SER A 70 -8.51 -20.47 -34.73
CA SER A 70 -7.13 -20.37 -34.24
C SER A 70 -6.98 -19.33 -33.12
N LEU A 71 -8.03 -18.55 -32.82
CA LEU A 71 -8.00 -17.65 -31.69
C LEU A 71 -7.96 -18.49 -30.41
N PRO A 72 -7.03 -18.20 -29.49
CA PRO A 72 -7.04 -18.85 -28.19
C PRO A 72 -8.39 -18.57 -27.54
N GLU A 73 -9.11 -19.62 -27.11
CA GLU A 73 -10.29 -19.42 -26.29
C GLU A 73 -9.89 -18.53 -25.09
N PRO A 74 -10.69 -17.51 -24.72
CA PRO A 74 -10.44 -16.73 -23.52
C PRO A 74 -10.53 -17.68 -22.32
N ALA A 75 -9.39 -18.24 -21.97
CA ALA A 75 -9.31 -19.35 -21.05
C ALA A 75 -9.84 -18.91 -19.68
N ARG A 76 -10.60 -19.81 -19.05
CA ARG A 76 -11.13 -19.78 -17.67
C ARG A 76 -10.21 -19.17 -16.60
N ALA A 77 -8.90 -19.05 -16.86
CA ALA A 77 -7.90 -18.40 -16.03
C ALA A 77 -8.32 -16.99 -15.55
N MET A 78 -9.05 -16.23 -16.36
CA MET A 78 -9.46 -14.88 -16.00
C MET A 78 -10.64 -14.83 -15.01
N ALA A 79 -11.48 -15.88 -14.94
CA ALA A 79 -12.58 -15.96 -13.99
C ALA A 79 -12.10 -16.36 -12.58
N LEU A 80 -11.16 -17.30 -12.50
CA LEU A 80 -10.59 -17.74 -11.23
C LEU A 80 -9.73 -16.66 -10.57
N SER A 81 -8.92 -15.93 -11.35
CA SER A 81 -8.13 -14.82 -10.82
C SER A 81 -9.00 -13.68 -10.30
N ARG A 82 -10.08 -13.32 -11.02
CA ARG A 82 -11.06 -12.33 -10.54
C ARG A 82 -11.73 -12.75 -9.24
N PHE A 83 -12.13 -14.02 -9.12
CA PHE A 83 -12.75 -14.51 -7.88
C PHE A 83 -11.79 -14.45 -6.68
N LEU A 84 -10.54 -14.88 -6.86
CA LEU A 84 -9.50 -14.81 -5.83
C LEU A 84 -9.19 -13.37 -5.43
N VAL A 85 -9.12 -12.43 -6.38
CA VAL A 85 -8.89 -11.01 -6.10
C VAL A 85 -10.05 -10.40 -5.32
N VAL A 86 -11.31 -10.71 -5.70
CA VAL A 86 -12.50 -10.21 -4.99
C VAL A 86 -12.56 -10.78 -3.56
N LEU A 87 -12.28 -12.07 -3.38
CA LEU A 87 -12.25 -12.70 -2.05
C LEU A 87 -11.15 -12.09 -1.17
N GLY A 88 -9.95 -11.88 -1.73
CA GLY A 88 -8.84 -11.24 -1.03
C GLY A 88 -9.16 -9.80 -0.61
N ALA A 89 -9.78 -9.03 -1.50
CA ALA A 89 -10.22 -7.66 -1.20
C ALA A 89 -11.28 -7.62 -0.09
N ALA A 90 -12.24 -8.56 -0.10
CA ALA A 90 -13.27 -8.65 0.93
C ALA A 90 -12.70 -8.99 2.32
N LEU A 91 -11.74 -9.93 2.40
CA LEU A 91 -11.06 -10.28 3.64
C LEU A 91 -10.24 -9.11 4.19
N LEU A 92 -9.51 -8.41 3.32
CA LEU A 92 -8.74 -7.22 3.72
C LEU A 92 -9.66 -6.12 4.24
N ALA A 93 -10.77 -5.86 3.56
CA ALA A 93 -11.76 -4.87 4.01
C ALA A 93 -12.35 -5.24 5.38
N LEU A 94 -12.70 -6.51 5.60
CA LEU A 94 -13.18 -6.99 6.89
C LEU A 94 -12.14 -6.78 8.00
N LEU A 95 -10.87 -7.07 7.72
CA LEU A 95 -9.78 -6.88 8.67
C LEU A 95 -9.56 -5.40 9.00
N VAL A 96 -9.59 -4.52 8.01
CA VAL A 96 -9.44 -3.07 8.21
C VAL A 96 -10.61 -2.51 9.02
N ILE A 97 -11.84 -2.91 8.71
CA ILE A 97 -13.04 -2.50 9.46
C ILE A 97 -12.96 -3.00 10.91
N GLY A 98 -12.58 -4.27 11.10
CA GLY A 98 -12.37 -4.84 12.43
C GLY A 98 -11.31 -4.07 13.21
N MET A 99 -10.17 -3.76 12.58
CA MET A 99 -9.11 -2.99 13.22
C MET A 99 -9.57 -1.58 13.59
N ALA A 100 -10.29 -0.89 12.70
CA ALA A 100 -10.82 0.45 12.93
C ALA A 100 -11.83 0.52 14.09
N VAL A 101 -12.57 -0.56 14.37
CA VAL A 101 -13.50 -0.65 15.50
C VAL A 101 -12.79 -1.06 16.78
N VAL A 102 -11.83 -1.98 16.72
CA VAL A 102 -11.17 -2.55 17.89
C VAL A 102 -10.13 -1.60 18.49
N LEU A 103 -9.32 -0.92 17.66
CA LEU A 103 -8.30 0.02 18.15
C LEU A 103 -8.84 1.14 19.07
N PRO A 104 -9.92 1.85 18.72
CA PRO A 104 -10.45 2.92 19.58
C PRO A 104 -11.07 2.40 20.87
N VAL A 105 -11.37 1.10 20.98
CA VAL A 105 -11.84 0.48 22.22
C VAL A 105 -10.66 0.04 23.10
N ILE A 106 -9.63 -0.57 22.51
CA ILE A 106 -8.46 -1.06 23.25
C ILE A 106 -7.59 0.09 23.76
N TYR A 107 -7.36 1.11 22.93
CA TYR A 107 -6.50 2.24 23.28
C TYR A 107 -6.89 2.96 24.59
N PRO A 108 -8.16 3.37 24.82
CA PRO A 108 -8.53 4.05 26.05
C PRO A 108 -8.43 3.13 27.27
N VAL A 109 -8.75 1.84 27.12
CA VAL A 109 -8.59 0.88 28.23
C VAL A 109 -7.12 0.77 28.61
N LEU A 110 -6.22 0.65 27.64
CA LEU A 110 -4.79 0.61 27.89
C LEU A 110 -4.28 1.92 28.52
N ALA A 111 -4.74 3.06 28.02
CA ALA A 111 -4.36 4.38 28.54
C ALA A 111 -4.81 4.56 30.00
N ILE A 112 -6.08 4.26 30.30
CA ILE A 112 -6.63 4.38 31.66
C ILE A 112 -5.90 3.44 32.63
N THR A 113 -5.65 2.19 32.23
CA THR A 113 -4.91 1.24 33.09
C THR A 113 -3.47 1.69 33.35
N ALA A 114 -2.79 2.24 32.34
CA ALA A 114 -1.44 2.79 32.49
C ALA A 114 -1.44 4.03 33.41
N GLU A 115 -2.36 4.97 33.21
CA GLU A 115 -2.50 6.15 34.09
C GLU A 115 -2.80 5.75 35.53
N LEU A 116 -3.71 4.79 35.73
CA LEU A 116 -4.04 4.28 37.05
C LEU A 116 -2.82 3.65 37.72
N LEU A 117 -2.05 2.85 36.98
CA LEU A 117 -0.83 2.22 37.49
C LEU A 117 0.22 3.27 37.89
N VAL A 118 0.48 4.26 37.02
CA VAL A 118 1.45 5.34 37.28
C VAL A 118 1.02 6.19 38.47
N ASN A 119 -0.28 6.49 38.60
CA ASN A 119 -0.80 7.28 39.72
C ASN A 119 -0.87 6.51 41.04
N LEU A 120 -1.06 5.17 41.01
CA LEU A 120 -1.03 4.34 42.21
C LEU A 120 0.39 4.02 42.68
N LEU A 121 1.36 3.95 41.77
CA LEU A 121 2.75 3.63 42.08
C LEU A 121 3.37 4.50 43.20
N PRO A 122 3.16 5.84 43.26
CA PRO A 122 3.71 6.69 44.32
C PRO A 122 2.92 6.66 45.63
N ILE A 123 1.66 6.20 45.64
CA ILE A 123 0.79 6.18 46.84
C ILE A 123 1.45 5.49 48.04
N PRO A 124 2.01 4.27 47.93
CA PRO A 124 2.68 3.63 49.07
C PRO A 124 3.88 4.44 49.58
N GLY A 125 4.63 5.09 48.67
CA GLY A 125 5.74 5.97 49.05
C GLY A 125 5.29 7.21 49.83
N ILE A 126 4.18 7.83 49.39
CA ILE A 126 3.58 9.00 50.05
C ILE A 126 3.02 8.60 51.43
N ILE A 127 2.35 7.45 51.55
CA ILE A 127 1.84 6.93 52.83
C ILE A 127 3.00 6.64 53.78
N LEU A 128 4.07 5.99 53.32
CA LEU A 128 5.26 5.74 54.14
C LEU A 128 5.96 7.03 54.58
N ALA A 129 5.94 8.08 53.76
CA ALA A 129 6.51 9.38 54.10
C ALA A 129 5.65 10.15 55.12
N ALA A 130 4.33 10.02 55.08
CA ALA A 130 3.40 10.70 55.99
C ALA A 130 3.44 10.17 57.43
N PHE A 131 3.87 8.92 57.65
CA PHE A 131 3.94 8.30 58.97
C PHE A 131 5.39 7.94 59.38
N PRO A 132 6.24 8.94 59.72
CA PRO A 132 7.65 8.71 60.05
C PRO A 132 7.84 7.79 61.27
N ALA A 133 6.90 7.80 62.23
CA ALA A 133 6.94 6.92 63.40
C ALA A 133 6.79 5.43 63.02
N VAL A 134 5.97 5.11 62.02
CA VAL A 134 5.77 3.73 61.54
C VAL A 134 7.02 3.23 60.83
N LYS A 135 7.67 4.07 60.01
CA LYS A 135 8.95 3.75 59.34
C LYS A 135 10.07 3.47 60.35
N LEU A 136 10.14 4.27 61.42
CA LEU A 136 11.12 4.05 62.48
C LEU A 136 10.85 2.73 63.23
N SER A 137 9.58 2.44 63.52
CA SER A 137 9.17 1.20 64.21
C SER A 137 9.41 -0.07 63.39
N SER A 138 9.21 -0.05 62.07
CA SER A 138 9.45 -1.23 61.23
C SER A 138 10.94 -1.50 61.06
N LEU A 139 11.77 -0.45 60.95
CA LEU A 139 13.23 -0.57 60.91
C LEU A 139 13.81 -1.10 62.23
N THR A 140 13.30 -0.65 63.38
CA THR A 140 13.76 -1.16 64.68
C THR A 140 13.37 -2.61 64.89
N VAL A 141 12.16 -3.02 64.48
CA VAL A 141 11.73 -4.43 64.51
C VAL A 141 12.59 -5.27 63.57
N LEU A 142 12.83 -4.83 62.33
CA LEU A 142 13.68 -5.54 61.38
C LEU A 142 15.12 -5.70 61.92
N ALA A 143 15.71 -4.62 62.44
CA ALA A 143 17.03 -4.65 63.03
C ALA A 143 17.09 -5.61 64.23
N PHE A 144 16.09 -5.57 65.12
CA PHE A 144 16.01 -6.47 66.26
C PHE A 144 15.91 -7.94 65.82
N THR A 145 15.08 -8.25 64.83
CA THR A 145 14.97 -9.63 64.31
C THR A 145 16.26 -10.13 63.68
N LEU A 146 16.97 -9.29 62.91
CA LEU A 146 18.28 -9.65 62.35
C LEU A 146 19.34 -9.86 63.44
N ILE A 147 19.33 -9.04 64.49
CA ILE A 147 20.23 -9.22 65.65
C ILE A 147 19.92 -10.52 66.38
N VAL A 148 18.65 -10.84 66.61
CA VAL A 148 18.24 -12.10 67.26
C VAL A 148 18.63 -13.30 66.39
N MET A 149 18.41 -13.22 65.07
CA MET A 149 18.75 -14.28 64.13
C MET A 149 20.26 -14.51 64.05
N THR A 150 21.06 -13.44 64.00
CA THR A 150 22.54 -13.54 64.01
C THR A 150 23.08 -14.03 65.36
N TRP A 151 22.46 -13.65 66.47
CA TRP A 151 22.80 -14.19 67.78
C TRP A 151 22.47 -15.69 67.89
N ALA A 152 21.30 -16.09 67.40
CA ALA A 152 20.86 -17.49 67.39
C ALA A 152 21.78 -18.36 66.52
N THR A 153 22.13 -17.92 65.31
CA THR A 153 23.07 -18.66 64.43
C THR A 153 24.46 -18.77 65.08
N ARG A 154 24.96 -17.69 65.68
CA ARG A 154 26.25 -17.72 66.38
C ARG A 154 26.24 -18.66 67.59
N ARG A 155 25.13 -18.72 68.33
CA ARG A 155 24.97 -19.62 69.49
C ARG A 155 24.99 -21.09 69.08
N VAL A 156 24.35 -21.45 67.96
CA VAL A 156 24.33 -22.82 67.44
C VAL A 156 25.70 -23.27 66.92
N ILE A 157 26.50 -22.36 66.34
CA ILE A 157 27.83 -22.70 65.80
C ILE A 157 28.88 -22.92 66.91
N LEU A 158 28.72 -22.26 68.07
CA LEU A 158 29.69 -22.29 69.18
C LEU A 158 29.36 -23.34 70.27
N SER A 159 28.27 -24.09 70.12
CA SER A 159 27.87 -25.22 70.98
C SER A 159 28.14 -26.54 70.31
#